data_AF-A0A2H3B014-F1
#
_entry.id   AF-A0A2H3B014-F1
#
_cell.length_a   1.000
_cell.length_b   1.000
_cell.length_c   1.000
_cell.angle_alpha   90.00
_cell.angle_beta   90.00
_cell.angle_gamma   90.00
#
_symmetry.space_group_name_H-M   'P 1'
#
loop_
_entity.id
_entity.type
_entity.pdbx_description
1 polymer ?
#
loop_
_entity_poly.entity_id
_entity_poly.type
_entity_poly.pdbx_seq_one_letter_code
_entity_poly.pdbx_strand_id
1 'polypeptide(L)'
;MSSGWHIFVQAETFYAQNDSDKTFEYYQKAIKKIVKDENITAQMPIPSGSLPDNTFPTETLGAAWRNFIGFFKDPAVGKTKENSPDAYKLLYSYRPNSNGEHPRFRTDKAKLYLKGMQITAGLTLGLLAWDGKDRPTAMKRYREALDLAATHPPYCNVANALEPWDRFICKDVEAARDNLAILFKNDHENAQLLKMFGIEGGDTRKEVLGSIGYVRYEADGRVTFERNVVIASDACAACEKRDMKLQKCSRCKKVSYCGPECQRAHWKKHKPVCVST
;
A
#
# COMPACT_ATOMS: atom_id res chain seq x y z
N MET A 1 16.47 -12.33 -29.30
CA MET A 1 15.65 -11.34 -28.54
C MET A 1 16.50 -10.79 -27.42
N SER A 2 16.40 -9.50 -27.09
CA SER A 2 17.10 -8.91 -25.94
C SER A 2 16.60 -9.55 -24.64
N SER A 3 17.49 -9.86 -23.70
CA SER A 3 17.10 -10.41 -22.39
C SER A 3 16.54 -9.32 -21.47
N GLY A 4 15.81 -9.71 -20.43
CA GLY A 4 15.28 -8.78 -19.43
C GLY A 4 16.37 -7.89 -18.80
N TRP A 5 17.55 -8.46 -18.54
CA TRP A 5 18.73 -7.70 -18.09
C TRP A 5 19.15 -6.61 -19.06
N HIS A 6 19.28 -6.92 -20.36
CA HIS A 6 19.67 -5.93 -21.36
C HIS A 6 18.61 -4.82 -21.52
N ILE A 7 17.32 -5.17 -21.43
CA ILE A 7 16.23 -4.18 -21.45
C ILE A 7 16.30 -3.29 -20.20
N PHE A 8 16.61 -3.84 -19.02
CA PHE A 8 16.81 -3.07 -17.80
C PHE A 8 18.00 -2.11 -17.91
N VAL A 9 19.16 -2.57 -18.38
CA VAL A 9 20.34 -1.70 -18.61
C VAL A 9 20.02 -0.58 -19.61
N GLN A 10 19.22 -0.87 -20.63
CA GLN A 10 18.76 0.16 -21.57
C GLN A 10 17.83 1.19 -20.88
N ALA A 11 17.01 0.77 -19.92
CA ALA A 11 16.22 1.70 -19.10
C ALA A 11 17.13 2.64 -18.29
N GLU A 12 18.17 2.10 -17.63
CA GLU A 12 19.15 2.90 -16.88
C GLU A 12 19.92 3.87 -17.80
N THR A 13 20.16 3.48 -19.05
CA THR A 13 20.78 4.38 -20.06
C THR A 13 19.87 5.56 -20.40
N PHE A 14 18.57 5.33 -20.59
CA PHE A 14 17.60 6.41 -20.79
C PHE A 14 17.48 7.29 -19.53
N TYR A 15 17.57 6.70 -18.35
CA TYR A 15 17.55 7.43 -17.09
C TYR A 15 18.73 8.41 -16.99
N ALA A 16 19.94 7.94 -17.32
CA ALA A 16 21.14 8.77 -17.37
C ALA A 16 21.06 9.90 -18.42
N GLN A 17 20.20 9.75 -19.43
CA GLN A 17 19.92 10.77 -20.45
C GLN A 17 18.77 11.70 -20.08
N ASN A 18 18.20 11.58 -18.87
CA ASN A 18 17.00 12.29 -18.41
C ASN A 18 15.75 12.03 -19.26
N ASP A 19 15.67 10.90 -19.97
CA ASP A 19 14.49 10.49 -20.72
C ASP A 19 13.58 9.64 -19.82
N SER A 20 12.80 10.31 -18.97
CA SER A 20 11.95 9.65 -17.97
C SER A 20 10.88 8.75 -18.60
N ASP A 21 10.34 9.13 -19.77
CA ASP A 21 9.26 8.38 -20.41
C ASP A 21 9.77 7.06 -20.99
N LYS A 22 10.90 7.07 -21.71
CA LYS A 22 11.51 5.82 -22.17
C LYS A 22 12.06 5.00 -21.01
N THR A 23 12.63 5.63 -19.98
CA THR A 23 13.08 4.91 -18.78
C THR A 23 11.93 4.09 -18.19
N PHE A 24 10.78 4.74 -17.98
CA PHE A 24 9.61 4.11 -17.38
C PHE A 24 8.98 3.04 -18.28
N GLU A 25 8.96 3.26 -19.59
CA GLU A 25 8.53 2.27 -20.58
C GLU A 25 9.43 1.02 -20.54
N TYR A 26 10.74 1.21 -20.49
CA TYR A 26 11.70 0.10 -20.54
C TYR A 26 11.74 -0.70 -19.24
N TYR A 27 11.52 -0.10 -18.07
CA TYR A 27 11.30 -0.89 -16.85
C TYR A 27 10.10 -1.82 -16.97
N GLN A 28 8.98 -1.35 -17.53
CA GLN A 28 7.81 -2.21 -17.76
C GLN A 28 8.13 -3.35 -18.73
N LYS A 29 8.86 -3.07 -19.81
CA LYS A 29 9.30 -4.09 -20.78
C LYS A 29 10.20 -5.14 -20.12
N ALA A 30 11.16 -4.72 -19.29
CA ALA A 30 12.05 -5.62 -18.57
C ALA A 30 11.27 -6.55 -17.63
N ILE A 31 10.40 -5.99 -16.78
CA ILE A 31 9.55 -6.77 -15.85
C ILE A 31 8.72 -7.80 -16.62
N LYS A 32 8.00 -7.36 -17.66
CA LYS A 32 7.16 -8.24 -18.49
C LYS A 32 7.98 -9.35 -19.15
N LYS A 33 9.16 -9.03 -19.69
CA LYS A 33 10.04 -10.01 -20.34
C LYS A 33 10.52 -11.07 -19.35
N ILE A 34 11.01 -10.65 -18.17
CA ILE A 34 11.57 -11.55 -17.16
C ILE A 34 10.48 -12.49 -16.63
N VAL A 35 9.33 -11.93 -16.25
CA VAL A 35 8.20 -12.71 -15.72
C VAL A 35 7.65 -13.71 -16.74
N LYS A 36 7.64 -13.34 -18.03
CA LYS A 36 7.10 -14.19 -19.09
C LYS A 36 8.00 -15.39 -19.38
N ASP A 37 9.29 -15.15 -19.66
CA ASP A 37 10.13 -16.16 -20.32
C ASP A 37 11.45 -16.48 -19.59
N GLU A 38 11.80 -15.81 -18.49
CA GLU A 38 13.15 -15.91 -17.91
C GLU A 38 13.15 -16.48 -16.47
N ASN A 39 14.34 -16.54 -15.87
CA ASN A 39 14.53 -16.86 -14.46
C ASN A 39 14.30 -15.60 -13.61
N ILE A 40 13.14 -15.55 -12.96
CA ILE A 40 12.70 -14.44 -12.11
C ILE A 40 13.59 -14.17 -10.88
N THR A 41 14.44 -15.13 -10.49
CA THR A 41 15.39 -14.99 -9.37
C THR A 41 16.84 -14.89 -9.84
N ALA A 42 17.08 -14.60 -11.13
CA ALA A 42 18.42 -14.40 -11.68
C ALA A 42 19.08 -13.16 -11.07
N GLN A 43 20.28 -13.34 -10.52
CA GLN A 43 21.13 -12.24 -10.06
C GLN A 43 21.50 -11.34 -11.23
N MET A 44 21.65 -10.05 -10.98
CA MET A 44 22.27 -9.15 -11.94
C MET A 44 23.73 -9.57 -12.16
N PRO A 45 24.24 -9.54 -13.41
CA PRO A 45 25.62 -9.91 -13.73
C PRO A 45 26.57 -8.75 -13.42
N ILE A 46 26.54 -8.24 -12.19
CA ILE A 46 27.41 -7.17 -11.69
C ILE A 46 27.99 -7.55 -10.32
N PRO A 47 29.16 -7.03 -9.94
CA PRO A 47 29.72 -7.25 -8.60
C PRO A 47 28.79 -6.67 -7.52
N SER A 48 28.57 -7.39 -6.42
CA SER A 48 27.70 -6.92 -5.33
C SER A 48 28.13 -5.58 -4.72
N GLY A 49 29.44 -5.27 -4.76
CA GLY A 49 29.99 -3.99 -4.29
C GLY A 49 29.67 -2.78 -5.19
N SER A 50 29.06 -3.00 -6.37
CA SER A 50 28.65 -1.95 -7.29
C SER A 50 27.21 -1.46 -7.05
N LEU A 51 26.51 -2.02 -6.06
CA LEU A 51 25.14 -1.62 -5.74
C LEU A 51 25.12 -0.30 -4.94
N PRO A 52 24.12 0.58 -5.16
CA PRO A 52 24.08 1.90 -4.53
C PRO A 52 23.99 1.86 -3.00
N ASP A 53 23.23 0.92 -2.45
CA ASP A 53 22.98 0.77 -1.02
C ASP A 53 22.59 -0.67 -0.68
N ASN A 54 22.49 -0.97 0.62
CA ASN A 54 22.15 -2.30 1.12
C ASN A 54 20.67 -2.67 0.97
N THR A 55 19.82 -1.78 0.43
CA THR A 55 18.40 -2.02 0.10
C THR A 55 18.21 -2.29 -1.39
N PHE A 56 19.22 -2.06 -2.23
CA PHE A 56 19.11 -2.29 -3.66
C PHE A 56 19.07 -3.81 -3.95
N PRO A 57 18.00 -4.33 -4.58
CA PRO A 57 17.86 -5.77 -4.83
C PRO A 57 18.97 -6.31 -5.74
N THR A 58 19.44 -7.54 -5.51
CA THR A 58 20.52 -8.15 -6.31
C THR A 58 20.00 -8.88 -7.54
N GLU A 59 18.72 -9.26 -7.58
CA GLU A 59 18.04 -9.85 -8.73
C GLU A 59 17.56 -8.80 -9.74
N THR A 60 17.69 -9.12 -11.03
CA THR A 60 17.30 -8.20 -12.11
C THR A 60 15.81 -7.81 -12.03
N LEU A 61 14.92 -8.77 -11.71
CA LEU A 61 13.50 -8.49 -11.56
C LEU A 61 13.24 -7.55 -10.38
N GLY A 62 13.92 -7.77 -9.25
CA GLY A 62 13.79 -6.94 -8.06
C GLY A 62 14.24 -5.50 -8.32
N ALA A 63 15.39 -5.32 -8.99
CA ALA A 63 15.93 -4.02 -9.37
C ALA A 63 14.98 -3.27 -10.32
N ALA A 64 14.53 -3.93 -11.39
CA ALA A 64 13.58 -3.36 -12.33
C ALA A 64 12.24 -2.99 -11.66
N TRP A 65 11.74 -3.84 -10.76
CA TRP A 65 10.52 -3.58 -9.99
C TRP A 65 10.66 -2.38 -9.05
N ARG A 66 11.75 -2.32 -8.27
CA ARG A 66 12.05 -1.20 -7.37
C ARG A 66 12.05 0.13 -8.12
N ASN A 67 12.79 0.20 -9.22
CA ASN A 67 12.93 1.44 -10.00
C ASN A 67 11.60 1.80 -10.68
N PHE A 68 10.88 0.81 -11.22
CA PHE A 68 9.53 1.00 -11.77
C PHE A 68 8.55 1.62 -10.76
N ILE A 69 8.43 1.05 -9.55
CA ILE A 69 7.49 1.61 -8.57
C ILE A 69 7.97 2.96 -8.02
N GLY A 70 9.29 3.22 -8.03
CA GLY A 70 9.87 4.51 -7.67
C GLY A 70 9.29 5.67 -8.47
N PHE A 71 9.00 5.48 -9.76
CA PHE A 71 8.39 6.50 -10.62
C PHE A 71 6.99 6.92 -10.18
N PHE A 72 6.25 6.05 -9.49
CA PHE A 72 4.96 6.38 -8.88
C PHE A 72 5.08 7.05 -7.51
N LYS A 73 6.20 6.81 -6.81
CA LYS A 73 6.42 7.30 -5.44
C LYS A 73 7.12 8.65 -5.39
N ASP A 74 7.91 8.96 -6.42
CA ASP A 74 8.66 10.20 -6.48
C ASP A 74 7.75 11.36 -6.94
N PRO A 75 7.47 12.35 -6.08
CA PRO A 75 6.65 13.50 -6.43
C PRO A 75 7.24 14.34 -7.56
N ALA A 76 8.57 14.33 -7.76
CA ALA A 76 9.22 15.07 -8.84
C ALA A 76 8.96 14.45 -10.22
N VAL A 77 8.73 13.14 -10.28
CA VAL A 77 8.39 12.43 -11.53
C VAL A 77 6.88 12.50 -11.81
N GLY A 78 6.05 12.41 -10.76
CA GLY A 78 4.61 12.67 -10.85
C GLY A 78 3.82 11.68 -11.72
N LYS A 79 4.21 10.40 -11.80
CA LYS A 79 3.41 9.39 -12.54
C LYS A 79 2.15 9.02 -11.77
N THR A 80 1.01 9.02 -12.47
CA THR A 80 -0.32 8.68 -11.91
C THR A 80 -1.06 7.69 -12.81
N LYS A 81 -2.28 7.30 -12.40
CA LYS A 81 -3.16 6.48 -13.24
C LYS A 81 -3.56 7.21 -14.53
N GLU A 82 -3.78 8.51 -14.46
CA GLU A 82 -4.30 9.35 -15.52
C GLU A 82 -3.26 9.57 -16.61
N ASN A 83 -2.01 9.83 -16.24
CA ASN A 83 -0.93 10.08 -17.20
C ASN A 83 -0.15 8.81 -17.60
N SER A 84 -0.29 7.70 -16.86
CA SER A 84 0.45 6.44 -17.10
C SER A 84 -0.42 5.19 -16.91
N PRO A 85 -1.52 5.05 -17.68
CA PRO A 85 -2.53 4.02 -17.41
C PRO A 85 -2.01 2.58 -17.55
N ASP A 86 -1.11 2.30 -18.51
CA ASP A 86 -0.59 0.94 -18.71
C ASP A 86 0.43 0.52 -17.64
N ALA A 87 1.25 1.46 -17.19
CA ALA A 87 2.09 1.26 -16.02
C ALA A 87 1.24 1.04 -14.77
N TYR A 88 0.18 1.84 -14.59
CA TYR A 88 -0.74 1.66 -13.47
C TYR A 88 -1.42 0.30 -13.51
N LYS A 89 -1.85 -0.20 -14.69
CA LYS A 89 -2.41 -1.55 -14.85
C LYS A 89 -1.40 -2.63 -14.44
N LEU A 90 -0.12 -2.48 -14.81
CA LEU A 90 0.93 -3.39 -14.39
C LEU A 90 1.12 -3.36 -12.86
N LEU A 91 1.20 -2.19 -12.24
CA LEU A 91 1.26 -2.08 -10.77
C LEU A 91 0.04 -2.75 -10.12
N TYR A 92 -1.15 -2.46 -10.65
CA TYR A 92 -2.42 -2.94 -10.13
C TYR A 92 -2.56 -4.47 -10.22
N SER A 93 -2.01 -5.11 -11.26
CA SER A 93 -2.06 -6.56 -11.41
C SER A 93 -1.28 -7.32 -10.32
N TYR A 94 -0.41 -6.64 -9.58
CA TYR A 94 0.31 -7.20 -8.44
C TYR A 94 -0.29 -6.77 -7.08
N ARG A 95 -1.44 -6.13 -7.02
CA ARG A 95 -2.05 -5.78 -5.71
C ARG A 95 -2.24 -7.04 -4.83
N PRO A 96 -2.11 -6.93 -3.48
CA PRO A 96 -2.51 -8.00 -2.58
C PRO A 96 -3.99 -8.39 -2.80
N ASN A 97 -4.28 -9.68 -2.86
CA ASN A 97 -5.61 -10.23 -3.19
C ASN A 97 -6.09 -9.95 -4.62
N SER A 98 -5.19 -9.71 -5.56
CA SER A 98 -5.53 -9.80 -6.98
C SER A 98 -5.82 -11.26 -7.34
N ASN A 99 -6.80 -11.49 -8.22
CA ASN A 99 -7.10 -12.82 -8.76
C ASN A 99 -6.10 -13.24 -9.86
N GLY A 100 -4.98 -12.53 -9.99
CA GLY A 100 -4.00 -12.79 -11.03
C GLY A 100 -3.23 -14.07 -10.74
N GLU A 101 -3.19 -14.99 -11.70
CA GLU A 101 -2.34 -16.16 -11.61
C GLU A 101 -0.88 -15.78 -11.92
N HIS A 102 0.03 -16.32 -11.11
CA HIS A 102 1.47 -16.10 -11.23
C HIS A 102 2.21 -17.44 -11.42
N PRO A 103 1.92 -18.21 -12.49
CA PRO A 103 2.32 -19.62 -12.63
C PRO A 103 3.84 -19.83 -12.72
N ARG A 104 4.63 -18.77 -12.90
CA ARG A 104 6.09 -18.80 -12.96
C ARG A 104 6.75 -18.67 -11.59
N PHE A 105 6.04 -18.20 -10.57
CA PHE A 105 6.56 -18.03 -9.22
C PHE A 105 6.38 -19.30 -8.40
N ARG A 106 7.12 -20.36 -8.77
CA ARG A 106 6.91 -21.73 -8.25
C ARG A 106 7.78 -22.09 -7.05
N THR A 107 9.04 -21.69 -7.06
CA THR A 107 10.00 -21.99 -5.99
C THR A 107 9.71 -21.14 -4.75
N ASP A 108 10.19 -21.54 -3.58
CA ASP A 108 9.95 -20.78 -2.35
C ASP A 108 10.56 -19.37 -2.43
N LYS A 109 11.78 -19.26 -2.96
CA LYS A 109 12.42 -17.97 -3.24
C LYS A 109 11.56 -17.12 -4.18
N ALA A 110 11.05 -17.69 -5.26
CA ALA A 110 10.17 -16.98 -6.17
C ALA A 110 8.86 -16.53 -5.51
N LYS A 111 8.21 -17.38 -4.71
CA LYS A 111 6.98 -17.02 -3.99
C LYS A 111 7.22 -15.87 -3.01
N LEU A 112 8.37 -15.83 -2.35
CA LEU A 112 8.77 -14.69 -1.50
C LEU A 112 8.97 -13.41 -2.34
N TYR A 113 9.63 -13.51 -3.49
CA TYR A 113 9.74 -12.40 -4.45
C TYR A 113 8.37 -11.85 -4.87
N LEU A 114 7.44 -12.73 -5.26
CA LEU A 114 6.08 -12.34 -5.60
C LEU A 114 5.39 -11.64 -4.43
N LYS A 115 5.52 -12.18 -3.22
CA LYS A 115 4.94 -11.58 -2.00
C LYS A 115 5.47 -10.16 -1.79
N GLY A 116 6.78 -9.96 -1.94
CA GLY A 116 7.40 -8.63 -1.86
C GLY A 116 6.90 -7.65 -2.93
N MET A 117 6.79 -8.12 -4.19
CA MET A 117 6.20 -7.32 -5.28
C MET A 117 4.75 -6.95 -4.95
N GLN A 118 3.97 -7.89 -4.39
CA GLN A 118 2.58 -7.65 -4.05
C GLN A 118 2.41 -6.65 -2.91
N ILE A 119 3.21 -6.78 -1.85
CA ILE A 119 3.23 -5.83 -0.74
C ILE A 119 3.54 -4.44 -1.28
N THR A 120 4.67 -4.27 -1.96
CA THR A 120 5.12 -2.96 -2.48
C THR A 120 4.17 -2.38 -3.53
N ALA A 121 3.49 -3.20 -4.34
CA ALA A 121 2.39 -2.75 -5.20
C ALA A 121 1.24 -2.17 -4.40
N GLY A 122 0.77 -2.89 -3.37
CA GLY A 122 -0.31 -2.44 -2.50
C GLY A 122 0.04 -1.14 -1.77
N LEU A 123 1.26 -1.02 -1.25
CA LEU A 123 1.74 0.19 -0.59
C LEU A 123 1.81 1.38 -1.56
N THR A 124 2.34 1.17 -2.76
CA THR A 124 2.41 2.21 -3.81
C THR A 124 1.01 2.66 -4.24
N LEU A 125 0.07 1.73 -4.43
CA LEU A 125 -1.34 2.07 -4.71
C LEU A 125 -2.00 2.84 -3.56
N GLY A 126 -1.61 2.55 -2.32
CA GLY A 126 -2.05 3.29 -1.15
C GLY A 126 -1.54 4.73 -1.15
N LEU A 127 -0.27 4.93 -1.52
CA LEU A 127 0.33 6.26 -1.67
C LEU A 127 -0.31 7.07 -2.81
N LEU A 128 -0.52 6.46 -3.98
CA LEU A 128 -1.22 7.15 -5.08
C LEU A 128 -2.63 7.58 -4.70
N ALA A 129 -3.35 6.75 -3.94
CA ALA A 129 -4.66 7.12 -3.40
C ALA A 129 -4.56 8.22 -2.32
N TRP A 130 -3.49 8.20 -1.52
CA TRP A 130 -3.18 9.27 -0.56
C TRP A 130 -3.01 10.60 -1.28
N ASP A 131 -2.13 10.66 -2.28
CA ASP A 131 -1.83 11.88 -3.03
C ASP A 131 -3.05 12.38 -3.82
N GLY A 132 -3.86 11.45 -4.34
CA GLY A 132 -5.16 11.73 -4.95
C GLY A 132 -6.28 12.10 -3.96
N LYS A 133 -5.98 12.28 -2.66
CA LYS A 133 -6.92 12.58 -1.56
C LYS A 133 -8.01 11.53 -1.32
N ASP A 134 -7.93 10.34 -1.91
CA ASP A 134 -8.82 9.20 -1.64
C ASP A 134 -8.33 8.42 -0.41
N ARG A 135 -8.52 9.03 0.77
CA ARG A 135 -8.09 8.46 2.07
C ARG A 135 -8.71 7.08 2.35
N PRO A 136 -10.01 6.83 2.08
CA PRO A 136 -10.59 5.50 2.30
C PRO A 136 -9.97 4.41 1.42
N THR A 137 -9.55 4.73 0.19
CA THR A 137 -8.80 3.79 -0.65
C THR A 137 -7.38 3.62 -0.14
N ALA A 138 -6.68 4.69 0.23
CA ALA A 138 -5.33 4.63 0.81
C ALA A 138 -5.27 3.67 2.01
N MET A 139 -6.15 3.90 3.01
CA MET A 139 -6.32 3.02 4.17
C MET A 139 -6.49 1.55 3.76
N LYS A 140 -7.40 1.27 2.81
CA LYS A 140 -7.67 -0.09 2.37
C LYS A 140 -6.42 -0.75 1.77
N ARG A 141 -5.68 -0.05 0.91
CA ARG A 141 -4.50 -0.60 0.23
C ARG A 141 -3.34 -0.84 1.19
N TYR A 142 -3.10 0.11 2.10
CA TYR A 142 -2.10 -0.07 3.14
C TYR A 142 -2.41 -1.28 4.02
N ARG A 143 -3.65 -1.42 4.51
CA ARG A 143 -4.03 -2.58 5.34
C ARG A 143 -3.87 -3.91 4.61
N GLU A 144 -4.29 -4.00 3.35
CA GLU A 144 -4.14 -5.25 2.57
C GLU A 144 -2.67 -5.66 2.40
N ALA A 145 -1.78 -4.69 2.16
CA ALA A 145 -0.36 -4.95 2.02
C ALA A 145 0.32 -5.26 3.37
N LEU A 146 -0.05 -4.55 4.44
CA LEU A 146 0.48 -4.80 5.79
C LEU A 146 0.03 -6.14 6.35
N ASP A 147 -1.22 -6.55 6.10
CA ASP A 147 -1.73 -7.89 6.45
C ASP A 147 -0.91 -8.98 5.72
N LEU A 148 -0.55 -8.76 4.45
CA LEU A 148 0.30 -9.69 3.69
C LEU A 148 1.74 -9.69 4.21
N ALA A 149 2.31 -8.53 4.54
CA ALA A 149 3.65 -8.39 5.11
C ALA A 149 3.77 -9.13 6.46
N ALA A 150 2.72 -9.07 7.30
CA ALA A 150 2.69 -9.77 8.58
C ALA A 150 2.80 -11.31 8.47
N THR A 151 2.52 -11.87 7.28
CA THR A 151 2.73 -13.32 7.02
C THR A 151 4.19 -13.70 6.78
N HIS A 152 5.12 -12.72 6.78
CA HIS A 152 6.55 -12.96 6.61
C HIS A 152 7.35 -11.97 7.48
N PRO A 153 7.79 -12.37 8.68
CA PRO A 153 8.41 -11.48 9.66
C PRO A 153 9.57 -10.59 9.19
N PRO A 154 10.48 -11.03 8.28
CA PRO A 154 11.53 -10.17 7.73
C PRO A 154 11.05 -8.87 7.07
N TYR A 155 9.80 -8.83 6.57
CA TYR A 155 9.23 -7.62 5.96
C TYR A 155 8.66 -6.63 6.97
N CYS A 156 8.58 -7.00 8.24
CA CYS A 156 7.92 -6.20 9.26
C CYS A 156 8.88 -5.55 10.26
N ASN A 157 10.16 -5.94 10.25
CA ASN A 157 11.17 -5.48 11.20
C ASN A 157 12.55 -5.51 10.55
N VAL A 158 13.20 -4.36 10.45
CA VAL A 158 14.52 -4.21 9.82
C VAL A 158 15.60 -5.08 10.48
N ALA A 159 15.48 -5.38 11.78
CA ALA A 159 16.39 -6.26 12.49
C ALA A 159 16.35 -7.71 11.96
N ASN A 160 15.24 -8.10 11.33
CA ASN A 160 15.05 -9.41 10.72
C ASN A 160 15.31 -9.40 9.20
N ALA A 161 15.59 -8.25 8.60
CA ALA A 161 15.74 -8.08 7.15
C ALA A 161 17.20 -8.33 6.72
N LEU A 162 17.50 -9.59 6.40
CA LEU A 162 18.86 -10.06 6.09
C LEU A 162 19.27 -9.80 4.64
N GLU A 163 18.33 -9.87 3.71
CA GLU A 163 18.59 -9.63 2.28
C GLU A 163 18.27 -8.19 1.86
N PRO A 164 18.91 -7.64 0.80
CA PRO A 164 18.58 -6.31 0.30
C PRO A 164 17.10 -6.14 -0.08
N TRP A 165 16.50 -7.18 -0.64
CA TRP A 165 15.07 -7.22 -0.97
C TRP A 165 14.18 -7.06 0.27
N ASP A 166 14.52 -7.73 1.38
CA ASP A 166 13.77 -7.63 2.63
C ASP A 166 13.87 -6.22 3.21
N ARG A 167 15.07 -5.62 3.19
CA ARG A 167 15.29 -4.25 3.69
C ARG A 167 14.52 -3.21 2.89
N PHE A 168 14.49 -3.35 1.57
CA PHE A 168 13.69 -2.50 0.69
C PHE A 168 12.20 -2.54 1.06
N ILE A 169 11.64 -3.75 1.21
CA ILE A 169 10.23 -3.93 1.55
C ILE A 169 9.94 -3.44 2.96
N CYS A 170 10.83 -3.70 3.92
CA CYS A 170 10.67 -3.26 5.30
C CYS A 170 10.59 -1.73 5.39
N LYS A 171 11.44 -1.00 4.65
CA LYS A 171 11.40 0.46 4.58
C LYS A 171 10.07 0.97 4.02
N ASP A 172 9.55 0.35 2.97
CA ASP A 172 8.22 0.68 2.42
C ASP A 172 7.10 0.41 3.43
N VAL A 173 7.19 -0.71 4.16
CA VAL A 173 6.23 -1.11 5.20
C VAL A 173 6.21 -0.12 6.36
N GLU A 174 7.38 0.33 6.82
CA GLU A 174 7.53 1.36 7.86
C GLU A 174 6.89 2.68 7.43
N ALA A 175 7.24 3.20 6.24
CA ALA A 175 6.65 4.43 5.71
C ALA A 175 5.12 4.36 5.61
N ALA A 176 4.58 3.21 5.22
CA ALA A 176 3.13 3.01 5.16
C ALA A 176 2.46 2.94 6.53
N ARG A 177 3.14 2.40 7.56
CA ARG A 177 2.65 2.42 8.95
C ARG A 177 2.58 3.84 9.48
N ASP A 178 3.57 4.67 9.18
CA ASP A 178 3.60 6.08 9.57
C ASP A 178 2.43 6.85 8.92
N ASN A 179 2.21 6.67 7.61
CA ASN A 179 1.05 7.24 6.92
C ASN A 179 -0.27 6.76 7.54
N LEU A 180 -0.37 5.47 7.90
CA LEU A 180 -1.57 4.92 8.51
C LEU A 180 -1.84 5.51 9.89
N ALA A 181 -0.80 5.74 10.69
CA ALA A 181 -0.92 6.39 11.99
C ALA A 181 -1.50 7.80 11.86
N ILE A 182 -1.06 8.56 10.84
CA ILE A 182 -1.60 9.90 10.54
C ILE A 182 -3.08 9.81 10.14
N LEU A 183 -3.49 8.81 9.34
CA LEU A 183 -4.91 8.60 9.01
C LEU A 183 -5.75 8.31 10.25
N PHE A 184 -5.28 7.44 11.14
CA PHE A 184 -6.01 7.12 12.36
C PHE A 184 -6.12 8.32 13.28
N LYS A 185 -5.07 9.16 13.37
CA LYS A 185 -5.11 10.41 14.11
C LYS A 185 -6.18 11.36 13.54
N ASN A 186 -6.14 11.63 12.23
CA ASN A 186 -7.12 12.47 11.55
C ASN A 186 -8.56 11.95 11.77
N ASP A 187 -8.80 10.64 11.59
CA ASP A 187 -10.14 10.05 11.77
C ASP A 187 -10.62 10.09 13.23
N HIS A 188 -9.71 9.96 14.20
CA HIS A 188 -10.02 10.08 15.62
C HIS A 188 -10.44 11.51 15.97
N GLU A 189 -9.66 12.51 15.55
CA GLU A 189 -9.96 13.92 15.75
C GLU A 189 -11.27 14.32 15.04
N ASN A 190 -11.48 13.84 13.82
CA ASN A 190 -12.73 14.04 13.08
C ASN A 190 -13.93 13.46 13.81
N ALA A 191 -13.82 12.25 14.34
CA ALA A 191 -14.91 11.63 15.12
C ALA A 191 -15.23 12.41 16.40
N GLN A 192 -14.21 12.95 17.08
CA GLN A 192 -14.41 13.82 18.24
C GLN A 192 -15.10 15.14 17.84
N LEU A 193 -14.68 15.75 16.74
CA LEU A 193 -15.27 16.98 16.22
C LEU A 193 -16.77 16.78 15.90
N LEU A 194 -17.11 15.71 15.20
CA LEU A 194 -18.51 15.37 14.87
C LEU A 194 -19.37 15.25 16.14
N LYS A 195 -18.86 14.55 17.16
CA LYS A 195 -19.54 14.43 18.45
C LYS A 195 -19.73 15.78 19.15
N MET A 196 -18.72 16.65 19.13
CA MET A 196 -18.81 17.99 19.72
C MET A 196 -19.93 18.83 19.09
N PHE A 197 -20.17 18.66 17.80
CA PHE A 197 -21.24 19.34 17.07
C PHE A 197 -22.57 18.56 17.04
N GLY A 198 -22.67 17.43 17.76
CA GLY A 198 -23.88 16.61 17.80
C GLY A 198 -24.23 15.95 16.46
N ILE A 199 -23.24 15.77 15.57
CA ILE A 199 -23.43 15.07 14.30
C ILE A 199 -23.20 13.57 14.50
N GLU A 200 -24.22 12.77 14.19
CA GLU A 200 -24.11 11.32 14.16
C GLU A 200 -23.28 10.81 12.98
N GLY A 201 -22.47 9.78 13.21
CA GLY A 201 -21.55 9.21 12.23
C GLY A 201 -20.11 9.24 12.74
N GLY A 202 -19.16 9.06 11.84
CA GLY A 202 -17.74 9.00 12.17
C GLY A 202 -17.19 7.57 12.26
N ASP A 203 -18.06 6.55 12.23
CA ASP A 203 -17.70 5.20 12.68
C ASP A 203 -17.37 4.25 11.54
N THR A 204 -17.83 4.54 10.32
CA THR A 204 -17.59 3.67 9.16
C THR A 204 -16.78 4.33 8.06
N ARG A 205 -15.93 3.52 7.43
CA ARG A 205 -15.07 3.94 6.32
C ARG A 205 -15.91 4.36 5.12
N LYS A 206 -15.50 5.47 4.50
CA LYS A 206 -16.15 6.18 3.38
C LYS A 206 -17.36 7.03 3.77
N GLU A 207 -17.63 7.22 5.06
CA GLU A 207 -18.60 8.25 5.45
C GLU A 207 -18.07 9.62 5.04
N VAL A 208 -18.94 10.36 4.34
CA VAL A 208 -18.72 11.77 3.96
C VAL A 208 -19.75 12.58 4.72
N LEU A 209 -19.28 13.37 5.68
CA LEU A 209 -20.12 14.17 6.56
C LEU A 209 -19.89 15.63 6.19
N GLY A 210 -20.90 16.21 5.54
CA GLY A 210 -20.86 17.57 5.01
C GLY A 210 -21.07 18.64 6.08
N SER A 211 -20.80 19.89 5.71
CA SER A 211 -21.10 21.10 6.50
C SER A 211 -20.19 21.38 7.70
N ILE A 212 -19.18 20.54 7.94
CA ILE A 212 -18.10 20.83 8.89
C ILE A 212 -16.78 20.75 8.14
N GLY A 213 -16.07 21.88 8.09
CA GLY A 213 -14.70 21.89 7.62
C GLY A 213 -13.75 21.39 8.71
N TYR A 214 -12.69 20.69 8.31
CA TYR A 214 -11.74 20.11 9.25
C TYR A 214 -10.29 20.36 8.84
N VAL A 215 -9.43 20.35 9.85
CA VAL A 215 -7.99 20.43 9.70
C VAL A 215 -7.44 19.03 9.46
N ARG A 216 -6.63 18.86 8.41
CA ARG A 216 -6.00 17.58 8.06
C ARG A 216 -4.49 17.69 8.14
N TYR A 217 -3.89 16.77 8.88
CA TYR A 217 -2.45 16.58 8.91
C TYR A 217 -1.99 15.68 7.74
N GLU A 218 -0.99 16.15 7.01
CA GLU A 218 -0.31 15.42 5.94
C GLU A 218 0.99 14.77 6.44
N ALA A 219 1.49 13.78 5.69
CA ALA A 219 2.71 13.05 6.03
C ALA A 219 3.98 13.91 6.04
N ASP A 220 4.00 14.98 5.24
CA ASP A 220 5.09 15.96 5.18
C ASP A 220 4.98 17.06 6.24
N GLY A 221 4.05 16.92 7.19
CA GLY A 221 3.82 17.89 8.26
C GLY A 221 2.96 19.09 7.84
N ARG A 222 2.55 19.19 6.57
CA ARG A 222 1.60 20.22 6.17
C ARG A 222 0.26 20.02 6.87
N VAL A 223 -0.39 21.16 7.13
CA VAL A 223 -1.71 21.24 7.70
C VAL A 223 -2.63 21.86 6.65
N THR A 224 -3.68 21.14 6.26
CA THR A 224 -4.61 21.57 5.21
C THR A 224 -6.03 21.68 5.76
N PHE A 225 -6.89 22.45 5.10
CA PHE A 225 -8.31 22.56 5.45
C PHE A 225 -9.15 21.92 4.35
N GLU A 226 -10.12 21.10 4.75
CA GLU A 226 -11.05 20.43 3.84
C GLU A 226 -12.49 20.70 4.25
N ARG A 227 -13.39 20.80 3.26
CA ARG A 227 -14.78 21.26 3.50
C ARG A 227 -15.72 20.19 4.03
N ASN A 228 -15.40 18.91 3.81
CA ASN A 228 -16.22 17.78 4.21
C ASN A 228 -15.36 16.79 4.97
N VAL A 229 -15.82 16.37 6.14
CA VAL A 229 -15.16 15.30 6.90
C VAL A 229 -15.31 14.00 6.13
N VAL A 230 -14.19 13.32 5.86
CA VAL A 230 -14.15 11.99 5.26
C VAL A 230 -13.49 11.03 6.23
N ILE A 231 -14.21 9.98 6.62
CA ILE A 231 -13.68 8.94 7.51
C ILE A 231 -13.03 7.83 6.68
N ALA A 232 -11.73 7.64 6.88
CA ALA A 232 -10.94 6.66 6.13
C ALA A 232 -10.93 5.26 6.74
N SER A 233 -11.30 5.11 8.01
CA SER A 233 -11.22 3.87 8.80
C SER A 233 -12.52 3.55 9.54
N ASP A 234 -12.77 2.27 9.77
CA ASP A 234 -13.83 1.84 10.67
C ASP A 234 -13.38 1.99 12.13
N ALA A 235 -14.31 2.29 13.03
CA ALA A 235 -14.08 2.31 14.48
C ALA A 235 -14.72 1.09 15.16
N CYS A 236 -14.13 0.67 16.28
CA CYS A 236 -14.79 -0.29 17.16
C CYS A 236 -16.03 0.36 17.80
N ALA A 237 -17.20 -0.23 17.59
CA ALA A 237 -18.47 0.31 18.11
C ALA A 237 -18.60 0.30 19.65
N ALA A 238 -17.60 -0.22 20.38
CA ALA A 238 -17.59 -0.26 21.84
C ALA A 238 -16.49 0.61 22.46
N CYS A 239 -15.29 0.62 21.88
CA CYS A 239 -14.12 1.32 22.44
C CYS A 239 -13.50 2.34 21.49
N GLU A 240 -14.09 2.54 20.31
CA GLU A 240 -13.77 3.59 19.34
C GLU A 240 -12.36 3.55 18.72
N LYS A 241 -11.55 2.54 19.09
CA LYS A 241 -10.25 2.30 18.48
C LYS A 241 -10.37 1.90 17.01
N ARG A 242 -9.41 2.36 16.19
CA ARG A 242 -9.39 2.23 14.71
C ARG A 242 -8.16 1.49 14.18
N ASP A 243 -7.09 1.48 14.96
CA ASP A 243 -5.74 1.02 14.64
C ASP A 243 -5.59 -0.51 14.53
N MET A 244 -6.63 -1.26 14.91
CA MET A 244 -6.61 -2.72 14.93
C MET A 244 -7.50 -3.37 13.86
N LYS A 245 -7.36 -4.68 13.70
CA LYS A 245 -8.21 -5.47 12.81
C LYS A 245 -9.59 -5.63 13.41
N LEU A 246 -10.56 -4.92 12.83
CA LEU A 246 -11.95 -4.97 13.26
C LEU A 246 -12.70 -6.08 12.53
N GLN A 247 -13.55 -6.77 13.26
CA GLN A 247 -14.45 -7.80 12.78
C GLN A 247 -15.86 -7.23 12.70
N LYS A 248 -16.50 -7.35 11.54
CA LYS A 248 -17.89 -6.95 11.37
C LYS A 248 -18.81 -7.89 12.14
N CYS A 249 -19.91 -7.36 12.66
CA CYS A 249 -20.97 -8.19 13.20
C CYS A 249 -21.41 -9.23 12.16
N SER A 250 -21.34 -10.52 12.50
CA SER A 250 -21.65 -11.63 11.59
C SER A 250 -23.08 -11.59 11.05
N ARG A 251 -24.02 -11.03 11.83
CA ARG A 251 -25.44 -10.92 11.46
C ARG A 251 -25.70 -9.74 10.54
N CYS A 252 -25.44 -8.51 11.00
CA CYS A 252 -25.85 -7.30 10.27
C CYS A 252 -24.77 -6.74 9.33
N LYS A 253 -23.49 -7.02 9.59
CA LYS A 253 -22.31 -6.48 8.90
C LYS A 253 -22.19 -4.93 8.90
N LYS A 254 -23.01 -4.24 9.70
CA LYS A 254 -23.06 -2.77 9.79
C LYS A 254 -22.09 -2.18 10.82
N VAL A 255 -21.89 -2.85 11.96
CA VAL A 255 -20.97 -2.41 13.01
C VAL A 255 -19.76 -3.32 13.08
N SER A 256 -18.64 -2.76 13.55
CA SER A 256 -17.35 -3.43 13.65
C SER A 256 -16.85 -3.45 15.09
N TYR A 257 -16.15 -4.51 15.47
CA TYR A 257 -15.61 -4.72 16.81
C TYR A 257 -14.17 -5.18 16.74
N CYS A 258 -13.32 -4.72 17.66
CA CYS A 258 -11.96 -5.24 17.74
C CYS A 258 -11.85 -6.67 18.28
N GLY A 259 -12.91 -7.16 18.91
CA GLY A 259 -12.93 -8.49 19.48
C GLY A 259 -14.27 -8.83 20.15
N PRO A 260 -14.42 -10.09 20.61
CA PRO A 260 -15.66 -10.58 21.19
C PRO A 260 -16.03 -9.88 22.50
N GLU A 261 -15.05 -9.36 23.24
CA GLU A 261 -15.29 -8.61 24.48
C GLU A 261 -16.03 -7.30 24.21
N CYS A 262 -15.51 -6.50 23.28
CA CYS A 262 -16.16 -5.26 22.84
C CYS A 262 -17.54 -5.52 22.22
N GLN A 263 -17.70 -6.62 21.47
CA GLN A 263 -19.01 -7.02 20.94
C GLN A 263 -20.00 -7.31 22.08
N ARG A 264 -19.62 -8.11 23.08
CA ARG A 264 -20.47 -8.43 24.23
C ARG A 264 -20.84 -7.19 25.04
N ALA A 265 -19.87 -6.28 25.27
CA ALA A 265 -20.09 -5.03 25.97
C ALA A 265 -21.12 -4.14 25.26
N HIS A 266 -21.02 -4.00 23.93
CA HIS A 266 -21.95 -3.18 23.14
C HIS A 266 -23.29 -3.89 22.83
N TRP A 267 -23.40 -5.21 23.05
CA TRP A 267 -24.52 -6.01 22.56
C TRP A 267 -25.90 -5.52 23.04
N LYS A 268 -26.02 -5.09 24.29
CA LYS A 268 -27.31 -4.60 24.83
C LYS A 268 -27.87 -3.42 24.02
N LYS A 269 -27.00 -2.50 23.58
CA LYS A 269 -27.36 -1.35 22.74
C LYS A 269 -27.54 -1.74 21.27
N HIS A 270 -26.74 -2.67 20.75
CA HIS A 270 -26.79 -3.06 19.35
C HIS A 270 -27.94 -4.03 19.01
N LYS A 271 -28.30 -4.94 19.92
CA LYS A 271 -29.29 -6.02 19.70
C LYS A 271 -30.61 -5.53 19.10
N PRO A 272 -31.23 -4.41 19.54
CA PRO A 272 -32.50 -3.94 18.99
C PRO A 272 -32.45 -3.57 17.50
N VAL A 273 -31.29 -3.13 17.01
CA VAL A 273 -31.10 -2.64 15.62
C VAL A 273 -30.33 -3.62 14.74
N CYS A 274 -29.99 -4.81 15.27
CA CYS A 274 -29.21 -5.82 14.57
C CYS A 274 -30.07 -6.62 13.60
N VAL A 275 -30.26 -6.11 12.38
CA VAL A 275 -31.03 -6.76 11.31
C VAL A 275 -30.07 -7.42 10.31
N SER A 276 -30.38 -8.65 9.87
CA SER A 276 -29.59 -9.35 8.85
C SER A 276 -29.60 -8.56 7.53
N THR A 277 -28.45 -8.49 6.89
CA THR A 277 -28.30 -7.88 5.55
C THR A 277 -28.74 -8.83 4.45
#